data_AF-A0A5Y7A8R6-F1
#
_entry.id   AF-A0A5Y7A8R6-F1
#
_cell.length_a   1.000
_cell.length_b   1.000
_cell.length_c   1.000
_cell.angle_alpha   90.00
_cell.angle_beta   90.00
_cell.angle_gamma   90.00
#
_symmetry.space_group_name_H-M   'P 1'
#
loop_
_entity.id
_entity.type
_entity.pdbx_description
1 polymer ?
#
loop_
_entity_poly.entity_id
_entity_poly.type
_entity_poly.pdbx_seq_one_letter_code
_entity_poly.pdbx_strand_id
1 'polypeptide(L)'
;MISASALNSELINKIAQDFAQATGLAVVVVNIHGDEISELFNFTPFCQLMRQHPQHSTRCRMSDRCGGLEASKSDQPCIYRCHAGLTDFSIPLVIAGHLVGFVLCGQVRLSNDVELVNILNVDDRWQADPELLNEFRNVPEMDYSRVIASSDLLKLIVENCLKKQLNFVVIKDNPQQSEANKTTRGPTPHDSKMKKALRYIDAHLSDDLRLEDVASHVYLSPYYFSKLFKKYQGIGFNAWVNRQRMVSARELLCHSDWSIASIARNLGFSQTSYFCKVFRQTYQVTPQAYRQQINENSHPPSL
;
A
#
# COMPACT_ATOMS: atom_id res chain seq x y z
N MET A 1 -23.62 -0.19 -15.69
CA MET A 1 -22.29 0.26 -16.14
C MET A 1 -21.33 0.10 -14.98
N ILE A 2 -20.33 -0.77 -15.12
CA ILE A 2 -19.22 -0.89 -14.17
C ILE A 2 -18.19 0.16 -14.59
N SER A 3 -17.70 0.99 -13.65
CA SER A 3 -16.64 1.97 -13.99
C SER A 3 -15.33 1.24 -14.23
N ALA A 4 -14.44 1.79 -15.06
CA ALA A 4 -13.11 1.20 -15.30
C ALA A 4 -12.34 0.95 -13.99
N SER A 5 -12.51 1.82 -13.00
CA SER A 5 -11.96 1.65 -11.65
C SER A 5 -12.52 0.47 -10.84
N ALA A 6 -13.77 0.04 -11.10
CA ALA A 6 -14.39 -1.11 -10.44
C ALA A 6 -14.06 -2.43 -11.17
N LEU A 7 -13.98 -2.39 -12.51
CA LEU A 7 -13.60 -3.53 -13.33
C LEU A 7 -12.18 -4.02 -13.00
N ASN A 8 -11.25 -3.09 -12.77
CA ASN A 8 -9.88 -3.40 -12.36
C ASN A 8 -9.84 -4.08 -10.97
N SER A 9 -10.65 -3.64 -9.99
CA SER A 9 -10.68 -4.28 -8.66
C SER A 9 -11.28 -5.69 -8.68
N GLU A 10 -12.33 -5.93 -9.48
CA GLU A 10 -12.93 -7.27 -9.62
C GLU A 10 -11.94 -8.26 -10.26
N LEU A 11 -11.25 -7.84 -11.33
CA LEU A 11 -10.26 -8.68 -12.00
C LEU A 11 -9.06 -8.99 -11.11
N ILE A 12 -8.50 -8.00 -10.41
CA ILE A 12 -7.35 -8.19 -9.51
C ILE A 12 -7.73 -9.11 -8.34
N ASN A 13 -8.91 -8.93 -7.74
CA ASN A 13 -9.39 -9.83 -6.67
C ASN A 13 -9.58 -11.26 -7.17
N LYS A 14 -10.10 -11.45 -8.40
CA LYS A 14 -10.21 -12.79 -9.00
C LYS A 14 -8.83 -13.42 -9.23
N ILE A 15 -7.87 -12.66 -9.76
CA ILE A 15 -6.49 -13.14 -9.94
C ILE A 15 -5.88 -13.58 -8.61
N ALA A 16 -6.03 -12.75 -7.56
CA ALA A 16 -5.53 -13.04 -6.22
C ALA A 16 -6.16 -14.33 -5.63
N GLN A 17 -7.48 -14.47 -5.74
CA GLN A 17 -8.21 -15.64 -5.26
C GLN A 17 -7.83 -16.92 -6.02
N ASP A 18 -7.88 -16.89 -7.36
CA ASP A 18 -7.54 -18.04 -8.21
C ASP A 18 -6.08 -18.48 -7.96
N PHE A 19 -5.15 -17.52 -7.84
CA PHE A 19 -3.73 -17.80 -7.60
C PHE A 19 -3.48 -18.40 -6.21
N ALA A 20 -4.13 -17.87 -5.16
CA ALA A 20 -4.06 -18.43 -3.81
C ALA A 20 -4.54 -19.90 -3.79
N GLN A 21 -5.67 -20.18 -4.43
CA GLN A 21 -6.24 -21.53 -4.54
C GLN A 21 -5.34 -22.48 -5.34
N ALA A 22 -4.73 -22.01 -6.44
CA ALA A 22 -3.89 -22.85 -7.29
C ALA A 22 -2.51 -23.15 -6.69
N THR A 23 -1.93 -22.23 -5.92
CA THR A 23 -0.55 -22.36 -5.39
C THR A 23 -0.48 -22.84 -3.93
N GLY A 24 -1.56 -22.63 -3.16
CA GLY A 24 -1.55 -22.82 -1.72
C GLY A 24 -0.80 -21.73 -0.95
N LEU A 25 -0.44 -20.61 -1.60
CA LEU A 25 0.13 -19.43 -0.95
C LEU A 25 -0.96 -18.49 -0.43
N ALA A 26 -0.65 -17.71 0.60
CA ALA A 26 -1.50 -16.59 1.00
C ALA A 26 -1.42 -15.47 -0.05
N VAL A 27 -2.51 -14.75 -0.32
CA VAL A 27 -2.54 -13.60 -1.23
C VAL A 27 -3.43 -12.47 -0.69
N VAL A 28 -2.94 -11.23 -0.71
CA VAL A 28 -3.72 -10.03 -0.39
C VAL A 28 -3.40 -8.90 -1.38
N VAL A 29 -4.37 -8.03 -1.61
CA VAL A 29 -4.21 -6.80 -2.38
C VAL A 29 -4.33 -5.61 -1.42
N VAL A 30 -3.38 -4.68 -1.48
CA VAL A 30 -3.33 -3.49 -0.61
C VAL A 30 -3.21 -2.19 -1.42
N ASN A 31 -3.59 -1.06 -0.83
CA ASN A 31 -3.31 0.27 -1.39
C ASN A 31 -1.82 0.66 -1.22
N ILE A 32 -1.42 1.85 -1.70
CA ILE A 32 -0.05 2.38 -1.54
C ILE A 32 0.36 2.67 -0.08
N HIS A 33 -0.55 2.49 0.88
CA HIS A 33 -0.33 2.64 2.32
C HIS A 33 -0.21 1.30 3.06
N GLY A 34 -0.45 0.17 2.38
CA GLY A 34 -0.44 -1.17 2.98
C GLY A 34 -1.77 -1.56 3.64
N ASP A 35 -2.82 -0.76 3.50
CA ASP A 35 -4.17 -1.13 3.97
C ASP A 35 -4.83 -2.10 2.99
N GLU A 36 -5.50 -3.13 3.52
CA GLU A 36 -6.13 -4.18 2.73
C GLU A 36 -7.32 -3.66 1.90
N ILE A 37 -7.30 -3.97 0.59
CA ILE A 37 -8.40 -3.66 -0.35
C ILE A 37 -9.03 -4.93 -0.98
N SER A 38 -8.53 -6.11 -0.62
CA SER A 38 -9.14 -7.42 -0.88
C SER A 38 -9.46 -8.17 0.43
N GLU A 39 -10.09 -9.34 0.29
CA GLU A 39 -10.07 -10.35 1.37
C GLU A 39 -8.66 -10.93 1.55
N LEU A 40 -8.44 -11.59 2.68
CA LEU A 40 -7.20 -12.29 3.03
C LEU A 40 -7.23 -13.73 2.48
N PHE A 41 -6.92 -13.91 1.20
CA PHE A 41 -7.05 -15.22 0.54
C PHE A 41 -6.00 -16.21 1.05
N ASN A 42 -6.45 -17.35 1.59
CA ASN A 42 -5.60 -18.45 2.05
C ASN A 42 -4.54 -18.05 3.11
N PHE A 43 -4.87 -17.08 3.96
CA PHE A 43 -4.03 -16.69 5.09
C PHE A 43 -4.05 -17.74 6.21
N THR A 44 -2.88 -18.03 6.77
CA THR A 44 -2.73 -18.92 7.93
C THR A 44 -3.32 -18.29 9.21
N PRO A 45 -3.72 -19.09 10.22
CA PRO A 45 -4.15 -18.56 11.52
C PRO A 45 -3.13 -17.60 12.13
N PHE A 46 -1.83 -17.91 12.04
CA PHE A 46 -0.74 -17.02 12.46
C PHE A 46 -0.84 -15.63 11.85
N CYS A 47 -0.92 -15.53 10.51
CA CYS A 47 -0.97 -14.25 9.82
C CYS A 47 -2.29 -13.50 10.08
N GLN A 48 -3.40 -14.20 10.28
CA GLN A 48 -4.67 -13.61 10.67
C GLN A 48 -4.61 -13.01 12.08
N LEU A 49 -4.08 -13.74 13.06
CA LEU A 49 -3.89 -13.28 14.44
C LEU A 49 -2.92 -12.08 14.49
N MET A 50 -1.80 -12.14 13.77
CA MET A 50 -0.83 -11.04 13.70
C MET A 50 -1.45 -9.75 13.14
N ARG A 51 -2.31 -9.84 12.12
CA ARG A 51 -3.06 -8.69 11.56
C ARG A 51 -4.17 -8.17 12.45
N GLN A 52 -4.69 -8.98 13.36
CA GLN A 52 -5.69 -8.57 14.36
C GLN A 52 -5.04 -8.06 15.66
N HIS A 53 -3.79 -8.42 15.93
CA HIS A 53 -3.11 -8.07 17.18
C HIS A 53 -2.80 -6.56 17.27
N PRO A 54 -3.13 -5.87 18.38
CA PRO A 54 -2.92 -4.42 18.53
C PRO A 54 -1.48 -3.95 18.34
N GLN A 55 -0.48 -4.80 18.62
CA GLN A 55 0.94 -4.44 18.52
C GLN A 55 1.59 -4.84 17.18
N HIS A 56 1.04 -5.82 16.46
CA HIS A 56 1.66 -6.38 15.26
C HIS A 56 0.95 -5.97 13.96
N SER A 57 -0.35 -5.70 13.99
CA SER A 57 -1.15 -5.31 12.81
C SER A 57 -0.58 -4.15 11.99
N THR A 58 -0.09 -3.11 12.67
CA THR A 58 0.60 -1.97 12.02
C THR A 58 1.92 -2.37 11.37
N ARG A 59 2.64 -3.36 11.95
CA ARG A 59 3.88 -3.88 11.36
C ARG A 59 3.59 -4.77 10.15
N CYS A 60 2.50 -5.55 10.16
CA CYS A 60 2.08 -6.34 9.00
C CYS A 60 1.82 -5.43 7.79
N ARG A 61 0.93 -4.44 7.94
CA ARG A 61 0.63 -3.46 6.88
C ARG A 61 1.87 -2.67 6.44
N MET A 62 2.79 -2.37 7.35
CA MET A 62 4.05 -1.72 7.01
C MET A 62 5.01 -2.65 6.25
N SER A 63 5.05 -3.95 6.55
CA SER A 63 5.78 -4.94 5.73
C SER A 63 5.18 -5.00 4.33
N ASP A 64 3.84 -5.03 4.22
CA ASP A 64 3.17 -5.05 2.92
C ASP A 64 3.54 -3.82 2.09
N ARG A 65 3.42 -2.66 2.73
CA ARG A 65 3.71 -1.37 2.13
C ARG A 65 5.15 -1.28 1.66
N CYS A 66 6.11 -1.60 2.53
CA CYS A 66 7.52 -1.49 2.21
C CYS A 66 7.94 -2.53 1.16
N GLY A 67 7.38 -3.75 1.19
CA GLY A 67 7.64 -4.80 0.21
C GLY A 67 7.15 -4.44 -1.19
N GLY A 68 5.91 -3.95 -1.28
CA GLY A 68 5.35 -3.42 -2.52
C GLY A 68 6.11 -2.22 -3.06
N LEU A 69 6.48 -1.29 -2.19
CA LEU A 69 7.29 -0.14 -2.56
C LEU A 69 8.70 -0.54 -3.02
N GLU A 70 9.32 -1.56 -2.43
CA GLU A 70 10.63 -2.09 -2.87
C GLU A 70 10.51 -2.75 -4.25
N ALA A 71 9.46 -3.57 -4.46
CA ALA A 71 9.15 -4.14 -5.77
C ALA A 71 8.98 -3.06 -6.84
N SER A 72 8.38 -1.91 -6.51
CA SER A 72 8.20 -0.81 -7.48
C SER A 72 9.50 -0.15 -7.98
N LYS A 73 10.67 -0.41 -7.36
CA LYS A 73 11.96 0.14 -7.80
C LYS A 73 12.57 -0.58 -9.00
N SER A 74 12.14 -1.80 -9.29
CA SER A 74 12.70 -2.64 -10.35
C SER A 74 11.58 -3.33 -11.12
N ASP A 75 11.87 -3.89 -12.29
CA ASP A 75 10.90 -4.71 -12.99
C ASP A 75 10.77 -6.12 -12.36
N GLN A 76 11.68 -6.53 -11.47
CA GLN A 76 11.66 -7.88 -10.87
C GLN A 76 10.76 -7.95 -9.63
N PRO A 77 10.09 -9.09 -9.36
CA PRO A 77 9.40 -9.31 -8.11
C PRO A 77 10.37 -9.14 -6.93
N CYS A 78 9.98 -8.39 -5.90
CA CYS A 78 10.77 -8.31 -4.67
C CYS A 78 10.34 -9.44 -3.74
N ILE A 79 11.24 -10.39 -3.49
CA ILE A 79 11.10 -11.44 -2.47
C ILE A 79 11.89 -11.00 -1.23
N TYR A 80 11.25 -10.99 -0.07
CA TYR A 80 11.80 -10.44 1.18
C TYR A 80 11.31 -11.21 2.40
N ARG A 81 11.90 -10.91 3.56
CA ARG A 81 11.38 -11.32 4.87
C ARG A 81 10.50 -10.22 5.46
N CYS A 82 9.27 -10.55 5.82
CA CYS A 82 8.38 -9.66 6.57
C CYS A 82 8.87 -9.50 8.02
N HIS A 83 8.28 -8.59 8.80
CA HIS A 83 8.72 -8.35 10.18
C HIS A 83 8.61 -9.55 11.12
N ALA A 84 7.85 -10.59 10.76
CA ALA A 84 7.71 -11.83 11.54
C ALA A 84 8.68 -12.94 11.07
N GLY A 85 9.60 -12.63 10.16
CA GLY A 85 10.59 -13.58 9.62
C GLY A 85 10.07 -14.50 8.50
N LEU A 86 8.77 -14.43 8.16
CA LEU A 86 8.22 -15.19 7.03
C LEU A 86 8.66 -14.60 5.68
N THR A 87 8.82 -15.46 4.70
CA THR A 87 9.11 -15.06 3.31
C THR A 87 7.84 -14.67 2.60
N ASP A 88 7.88 -13.53 1.92
CA ASP A 88 6.78 -12.88 1.24
C ASP A 88 7.33 -12.19 -0.02
N PHE A 89 6.49 -11.97 -1.02
CA PHE A 89 6.86 -11.23 -2.21
C PHE A 89 5.75 -10.30 -2.68
N SER A 90 6.14 -9.23 -3.38
CA SER A 90 5.22 -8.20 -3.83
C SER A 90 5.35 -7.91 -5.33
N ILE A 91 4.21 -7.58 -5.94
CA ILE A 91 4.08 -7.16 -7.34
C ILE A 91 3.34 -5.81 -7.39
N PRO A 92 3.91 -4.77 -8.02
CA PRO A 92 3.28 -3.46 -8.11
C PRO A 92 2.08 -3.45 -9.07
N LEU A 93 0.98 -2.83 -8.64
CA LEU A 93 -0.19 -2.59 -9.47
C LEU A 93 -0.10 -1.21 -10.09
N VAL A 94 0.21 -1.16 -11.38
CA VAL A 94 0.30 0.09 -12.15
C VAL A 94 -0.83 0.17 -13.17
N ILE A 95 -1.64 1.23 -13.08
CA ILE A 95 -2.80 1.46 -13.96
C ILE A 95 -2.62 2.82 -14.64
N ALA A 96 -2.62 2.83 -15.98
CA ALA A 96 -2.39 4.04 -16.79
C ALA A 96 -1.10 4.82 -16.41
N GLY A 97 -0.07 4.13 -15.91
CA GLY A 97 1.20 4.73 -15.46
C GLY A 97 1.25 5.11 -13.97
N HIS A 98 0.12 5.07 -13.25
CA HIS A 98 0.05 5.38 -11.82
C HIS A 98 0.13 4.13 -10.95
N LEU A 99 0.95 4.16 -9.90
CA LEU A 99 1.03 3.09 -8.89
C LEU A 99 -0.18 3.19 -7.95
N VAL A 100 -1.08 2.21 -8.00
CA VAL A 100 -2.34 2.23 -7.22
C VAL A 100 -2.33 1.33 -5.98
N GLY A 101 -1.34 0.44 -5.86
CA GLY A 101 -1.25 -0.54 -4.79
C GLY A 101 -0.33 -1.71 -5.15
N PHE A 102 -0.47 -2.81 -4.41
CA PHE A 102 0.38 -3.99 -4.54
C PHE A 102 -0.44 -5.28 -4.40
N VAL A 103 -0.04 -6.34 -5.11
CA VAL A 103 -0.44 -7.72 -4.79
C VAL A 103 0.71 -8.35 -4.03
N LEU A 104 0.39 -8.94 -2.88
CA LEU A 104 1.33 -9.60 -2.00
C LEU A 104 1.03 -11.08 -1.92
N CYS A 105 2.08 -11.89 -1.89
CA CYS A 105 1.94 -13.33 -1.85
C CYS A 105 3.15 -14.01 -1.22
N GLY A 106 2.89 -15.08 -0.46
CA GLY A 106 3.93 -15.81 0.25
C GLY A 106 3.43 -16.20 1.63
N GLN A 107 3.96 -15.54 2.66
CA GLN A 107 3.77 -15.87 4.07
C GLN A 107 4.09 -17.34 4.38
N VAL A 108 5.24 -17.78 3.85
CA VAL A 108 5.77 -19.13 4.02
C VAL A 108 7.06 -19.12 4.83
N ARG A 109 7.37 -20.23 5.49
CA ARG A 109 8.72 -20.53 5.98
C ARG A 109 9.52 -21.13 4.82
N LEU A 110 10.81 -20.81 4.70
CA LEU A 110 11.67 -21.46 3.70
C LEU A 110 12.24 -22.76 4.27
N SER A 111 12.23 -23.82 3.45
CA SER A 111 12.87 -25.10 3.79
C SER A 111 14.38 -25.12 3.57
N ASN A 112 14.91 -24.13 2.84
CA ASN A 112 16.32 -23.97 2.52
C ASN A 112 16.84 -22.62 3.01
N ASP A 113 18.09 -22.61 3.49
CA ASP A 113 18.72 -21.38 3.97
C ASP A 113 19.11 -20.49 2.78
N VAL A 114 18.46 -19.33 2.70
CA VAL A 114 18.62 -18.33 1.65
C VAL A 114 18.70 -16.97 2.34
N GLU A 115 19.70 -16.18 1.96
CA GLU A 115 19.82 -14.80 2.42
C GLU A 115 18.81 -13.93 1.66
N LEU A 116 17.79 -13.46 2.39
CA LEU A 116 16.78 -12.52 1.90
C LEU A 116 16.86 -11.21 2.66
N VAL A 117 16.60 -10.12 1.95
CA VAL A 117 16.47 -8.78 2.52
C VAL A 117 15.31 -8.77 3.52
N ASN A 118 15.57 -8.31 4.74
CA ASN A 118 14.53 -8.00 5.72
C ASN A 118 13.90 -6.66 5.34
N ILE A 119 12.60 -6.64 5.03
CA ILE A 119 11.96 -5.41 4.52
C ILE A 119 11.72 -4.38 5.62
N LEU A 120 11.47 -4.89 6.84
CA LEU A 120 11.49 -4.18 8.11
C LEU A 120 12.46 -4.92 9.04
N ASN A 121 12.94 -4.27 10.10
CA ASN A 121 13.59 -4.96 11.21
C ASN A 121 12.71 -6.14 11.69
N VAL A 122 13.31 -7.32 11.88
CA VAL A 122 12.60 -8.49 12.43
C VAL A 122 12.15 -8.15 13.85
N ASP A 123 10.93 -8.57 14.18
CA ASP A 123 10.31 -8.39 15.49
C ASP A 123 10.04 -9.75 16.08
N ASP A 124 10.83 -10.15 17.08
CA ASP A 124 10.69 -11.45 17.75
C ASP A 124 9.74 -11.41 18.96
N ARG A 125 9.14 -10.25 19.28
CA ARG A 125 8.32 -10.10 20.50
C ARG A 125 7.03 -10.92 20.46
N TRP A 126 6.52 -11.25 19.28
CA TRP A 126 5.37 -12.17 19.13
C TRP A 126 5.71 -13.60 19.59
N GLN A 127 6.99 -14.00 19.62
CA GLN A 127 7.39 -15.32 20.09
C GLN A 127 7.15 -15.53 21.60
N ALA A 128 6.93 -14.44 22.35
CA ALA A 128 6.55 -14.50 23.77
C ALA A 128 5.07 -14.87 23.97
N ASP A 129 4.25 -14.82 22.92
CA ASP A 129 2.85 -15.27 22.92
C ASP A 129 2.79 -16.76 22.52
N PRO A 130 2.32 -17.66 23.40
CA PRO A 130 2.27 -19.10 23.11
C PRO A 130 1.33 -19.48 21.96
N GLU A 131 0.26 -18.72 21.71
CA GLU A 131 -0.69 -18.98 20.63
C GLU A 131 -0.06 -18.62 19.28
N LEU A 132 0.53 -17.43 19.19
CA LEU A 132 1.28 -17.01 17.99
C LEU A 132 2.47 -17.94 17.71
N LEU A 133 3.21 -18.37 18.74
CA LEU A 133 4.32 -19.31 18.60
C LEU A 133 3.86 -20.71 18.15
N ASN A 134 2.67 -21.15 18.55
CA ASN A 134 2.09 -22.40 18.06
C ASN A 134 1.71 -22.29 16.59
N GLU A 135 0.95 -21.26 16.22
CA GLU A 135 0.47 -21.11 14.85
C GLU A 135 1.59 -20.80 13.86
N PHE A 136 2.69 -20.16 14.28
CA PHE A 136 3.87 -19.97 13.45
C PHE A 136 4.46 -21.31 12.95
N ARG A 137 4.42 -22.37 13.78
CA ARG A 137 4.91 -23.71 13.39
C ARG A 137 4.03 -24.34 12.32
N ASN A 138 2.74 -23.99 12.30
CA ASN A 138 1.77 -24.45 11.31
C ASN A 138 1.85 -23.68 9.98
N VAL A 139 2.63 -22.59 9.91
CA VAL A 139 2.84 -21.85 8.65
C VAL A 139 3.48 -22.78 7.61
N PRO A 140 2.94 -22.85 6.37
CA PRO A 140 3.47 -23.71 5.31
C PRO A 140 4.95 -23.46 5.03
N GLU A 141 5.64 -24.55 4.75
CA GLU A 141 7.06 -24.54 4.41
C GLU A 141 7.23 -24.76 2.90
N MET A 142 8.09 -23.98 2.26
CA MET A 142 8.27 -23.98 0.82
C MET A 142 9.73 -23.79 0.42
N ASP A 143 10.18 -24.52 -0.59
CA ASP A 143 11.51 -24.29 -1.18
C ASP A 143 11.54 -22.97 -1.94
N TYR A 144 12.64 -22.22 -1.81
CA TYR A 144 12.82 -20.91 -2.44
C TYR A 144 12.62 -20.92 -3.98
N SER A 145 12.95 -22.02 -4.67
CA SER A 145 12.70 -22.15 -6.12
C SER A 145 11.21 -22.10 -6.47
N ARG A 146 10.34 -22.62 -5.59
CA ARG A 146 8.87 -22.54 -5.74
C ARG A 146 8.36 -21.12 -5.45
N VAL A 147 9.00 -20.38 -4.54
CA VAL A 147 8.67 -18.97 -4.28
C VAL A 147 8.98 -18.13 -5.52
N ILE A 148 10.17 -18.28 -6.12
CA ILE A 148 10.55 -17.59 -7.37
C ILE A 148 9.57 -17.93 -8.51
N ALA A 149 9.31 -19.22 -8.74
CA ALA A 149 8.40 -19.65 -9.81
C ALA A 149 6.97 -19.10 -9.60
N SER A 150 6.53 -18.96 -8.34
CA SER A 150 5.25 -18.35 -8.00
C SER A 150 5.26 -16.83 -8.23
N SER A 151 6.33 -16.14 -7.87
CA SER A 151 6.44 -14.69 -8.08
C SER A 151 6.50 -14.31 -9.55
N ASP A 152 7.23 -15.07 -10.36
CA ASP A 152 7.32 -14.86 -11.81
C ASP A 152 5.97 -15.13 -12.49
N LEU A 153 5.28 -16.20 -12.09
CA LEU A 153 3.96 -16.54 -12.60
C LEU A 153 2.91 -15.47 -12.25
N LEU A 154 2.85 -15.03 -11.00
CA LEU A 154 1.88 -14.00 -10.58
C LEU A 154 2.19 -12.66 -11.26
N LYS A 155 3.47 -12.27 -11.40
CA LYS A 155 3.87 -11.07 -12.16
C LYS A 155 3.38 -11.18 -13.60
N LEU A 156 3.62 -12.31 -14.26
CA LEU A 156 3.21 -12.54 -15.65
C LEU A 156 1.68 -12.45 -15.81
N ILE A 157 0.91 -13.00 -14.86
CA ILE A 157 -0.56 -12.92 -14.87
C ILE A 157 -1.01 -11.46 -14.70
N VAL A 158 -0.56 -10.79 -13.63
CA VAL A 158 -0.94 -9.41 -13.29
C VAL A 158 -0.64 -8.47 -14.47
N GLU A 159 0.59 -8.50 -15.00
CA GLU A 159 0.97 -7.65 -16.12
C GLU A 159 0.13 -7.90 -17.37
N ASN A 160 -0.03 -9.16 -17.79
CA ASN A 160 -0.74 -9.47 -19.03
C ASN A 160 -2.24 -9.20 -18.92
N CYS A 161 -2.83 -9.38 -17.74
CA CYS A 161 -4.22 -9.02 -17.48
C CYS A 161 -4.43 -7.49 -17.49
N LEU A 162 -3.55 -6.72 -16.84
CA LEU A 162 -3.65 -5.26 -16.81
C LEU A 162 -3.33 -4.62 -18.19
N LYS A 163 -2.27 -5.06 -18.87
CA LYS A 163 -1.89 -4.58 -20.21
C LYS A 163 -3.02 -4.82 -21.24
N LYS A 164 -3.72 -5.95 -21.17
CA LYS A 164 -4.86 -6.24 -22.07
C LYS A 164 -6.06 -5.32 -21.85
N GLN A 165 -6.32 -4.86 -20.63
CA GLN A 165 -7.47 -3.97 -20.36
C GLN A 165 -7.23 -2.53 -20.83
N LEU A 166 -5.99 -2.02 -20.74
CA LEU A 166 -5.64 -0.69 -21.27
C LEU A 166 -5.97 -0.57 -22.78
N ASN A 167 -5.68 -1.61 -23.57
CA ASN A 167 -6.00 -1.62 -25.00
C ASN A 167 -7.51 -1.70 -25.30
N PHE A 168 -8.34 -2.20 -24.38
CA PHE A 168 -9.79 -2.32 -24.60
C PHE A 168 -10.54 -1.02 -24.29
N VAL A 169 -10.05 -0.23 -23.33
CA VAL A 169 -10.68 1.06 -22.94
C VAL A 169 -10.55 2.10 -24.05
N VAL A 170 -9.43 2.12 -24.78
CA VAL A 170 -9.16 3.07 -25.89
C VAL A 170 -10.17 2.97 -27.06
N ILE A 171 -10.94 1.88 -27.14
CA ILE A 171 -11.87 1.60 -28.25
C ILE A 171 -13.34 2.00 -27.91
N LYS A 172 -13.63 2.54 -26.71
CA LYS A 172 -15.02 2.84 -26.27
C LYS A 172 -15.24 4.15 -25.50
N ASP A 173 -15.01 5.27 -26.17
CA ASP A 173 -15.83 6.49 -26.05
C ASP A 173 -16.52 6.68 -27.42
N ASN A 174 -17.75 7.20 -27.58
CA ASN A 174 -18.78 7.83 -26.72
C ASN A 174 -20.15 7.54 -27.46
N PRO A 175 -21.34 8.13 -27.20
CA PRO A 175 -21.75 9.01 -26.12
C PRO A 175 -23.09 8.70 -25.40
N GLN A 176 -23.29 9.42 -24.28
CA GLN A 176 -24.57 9.88 -23.68
C GLN A 176 -25.60 8.86 -23.09
N GLN A 177 -25.91 8.99 -21.79
CA GLN A 177 -27.16 9.65 -21.29
C GLN A 177 -27.25 9.70 -19.75
N SER A 178 -28.22 10.45 -19.23
CA SER A 178 -28.34 10.95 -17.85
C SER A 178 -29.61 10.52 -17.09
N GLU A 179 -29.47 10.29 -15.77
CA GLU A 179 -30.53 10.29 -14.73
C GLU A 179 -31.67 9.22 -14.84
N ALA A 180 -32.42 8.84 -13.79
CA ALA A 180 -32.64 9.42 -12.45
C ALA A 180 -32.99 8.40 -11.34
N ASN A 181 -32.96 8.88 -10.09
CA ASN A 181 -33.77 8.51 -8.90
C ASN A 181 -33.73 7.09 -8.25
N LYS A 182 -33.41 7.08 -6.94
CA LYS A 182 -34.27 6.49 -5.89
C LYS A 182 -34.00 7.09 -4.51
N THR A 183 -35.03 7.11 -3.66
CA THR A 183 -35.10 7.84 -2.38
C THR A 183 -34.86 6.94 -1.15
N THR A 184 -33.89 7.32 -0.33
CA THR A 184 -33.78 7.03 1.13
C THR A 184 -32.87 8.11 1.75
N ARG A 185 -32.92 8.34 3.08
CA ARG A 185 -31.99 9.26 3.77
C ARG A 185 -30.56 8.70 3.79
N GLY A 186 -29.86 8.87 2.67
CA GLY A 186 -28.45 8.51 2.49
C GLY A 186 -27.50 9.71 2.59
N PRO A 187 -26.18 9.48 2.46
CA PRO A 187 -25.18 10.54 2.38
C PRO A 187 -25.52 11.55 1.29
N THR A 188 -25.30 12.84 1.57
CA THR A 188 -25.62 13.93 0.62
C THR A 188 -24.77 13.82 -0.65
N PRO A 189 -25.17 14.47 -1.76
CA PRO A 189 -24.33 14.55 -2.96
C PRO A 189 -22.91 15.06 -2.68
N HIS A 190 -22.74 15.91 -1.66
CA HIS A 190 -21.44 16.40 -1.22
C HIS A 190 -20.62 15.36 -0.45
N ASP A 191 -21.25 14.54 0.39
CA ASP A 191 -20.57 13.44 1.10
C ASP A 191 -20.06 12.38 0.11
N SER A 192 -20.87 12.03 -0.90
CA SER A 192 -20.48 11.10 -1.96
C SER A 192 -19.31 11.65 -2.80
N LYS A 193 -19.37 12.94 -3.19
CA LYS A 193 -18.26 13.61 -3.87
C LYS A 193 -17.00 13.69 -2.99
N MET A 194 -17.14 13.99 -1.70
CA MET A 194 -16.01 14.05 -0.76
C MET A 194 -15.36 12.67 -0.56
N LYS A 195 -16.16 11.60 -0.41
CA LYS A 195 -15.63 10.23 -0.32
C LYS A 195 -14.88 9.80 -1.59
N LYS A 196 -15.36 10.21 -2.78
CA LYS A 196 -14.64 10.01 -4.05
C LYS A 196 -13.33 10.81 -4.11
N ALA A 197 -13.36 12.10 -3.72
CA ALA A 197 -12.16 12.94 -3.66
C ALA A 197 -11.10 12.36 -2.72
N LEU A 198 -11.47 11.91 -1.52
CA LEU A 198 -10.53 11.31 -0.57
C LEU A 198 -9.92 10.02 -1.11
N ARG A 199 -10.71 9.12 -1.72
CA ARG A 199 -10.18 7.92 -2.39
C ARG A 199 -9.23 8.24 -3.54
N TYR A 200 -9.51 9.29 -4.30
CA TYR A 200 -8.63 9.73 -5.38
C TYR A 200 -7.32 10.31 -4.83
N ILE A 201 -7.38 11.12 -3.76
CA ILE A 201 -6.19 11.65 -3.08
C ILE A 201 -5.32 10.54 -2.51
N ASP A 202 -5.93 9.53 -1.87
CA ASP A 202 -5.25 8.36 -1.32
C ASP A 202 -4.44 7.64 -2.40
N ALA A 203 -5.09 7.28 -3.52
CA ALA A 203 -4.47 6.59 -4.64
C ALA A 203 -3.38 7.39 -5.39
N HIS A 204 -3.34 8.71 -5.23
CA HIS A 204 -2.38 9.61 -5.91
C HIS A 204 -1.51 10.40 -4.91
N LEU A 205 -1.42 9.98 -3.65
CA LEU A 205 -0.68 10.73 -2.62
C LEU A 205 0.82 10.82 -2.94
N SER A 206 1.35 9.85 -3.69
CA SER A 206 2.73 9.75 -4.19
C SER A 206 3.02 10.58 -5.45
N ASP A 207 2.01 11.11 -6.12
CA ASP A 207 2.15 11.85 -7.40
C ASP A 207 2.31 13.37 -7.17
N ASP A 208 2.48 14.18 -8.23
CA ASP A 208 2.37 15.65 -8.13
C ASP A 208 0.90 16.09 -8.08
N LEU A 209 0.22 15.72 -6.99
CA LEU A 209 -1.23 15.87 -6.84
C LEU A 209 -1.65 17.32 -6.55
N ARG A 210 -2.39 17.94 -7.48
CA ARG A 210 -2.88 19.31 -7.36
C ARG A 210 -4.36 19.38 -7.02
N LEU A 211 -4.78 20.55 -6.56
CA LEU A 211 -6.18 20.81 -6.21
C LEU A 211 -7.09 20.71 -7.43
N GLU A 212 -6.59 21.16 -8.60
CA GLU A 212 -7.30 21.14 -9.87
C GLU A 212 -7.64 19.72 -10.32
N ASP A 213 -6.74 18.75 -10.12
CA ASP A 213 -6.91 17.36 -10.53
C ASP A 213 -8.06 16.70 -9.76
N VAL A 214 -8.03 16.84 -8.43
CA VAL A 214 -9.05 16.28 -7.54
C VAL A 214 -10.41 16.94 -7.77
N ALA A 215 -10.44 18.27 -7.95
CA ALA A 215 -11.67 19.00 -8.25
C ALA A 215 -12.32 18.52 -9.57
N SER A 216 -11.50 18.33 -10.60
CA SER A 216 -11.91 17.80 -11.90
C SER A 216 -12.43 16.36 -11.77
N HIS A 217 -11.74 15.50 -11.03
CA HIS A 217 -12.14 14.11 -10.78
C HIS A 217 -13.52 13.96 -10.12
N VAL A 218 -13.95 14.94 -9.30
CA VAL A 218 -15.28 14.94 -8.66
C VAL A 218 -16.30 15.89 -9.32
N TYR A 219 -15.97 16.39 -10.52
CA TYR A 219 -16.80 17.31 -11.30
C TYR A 219 -17.23 18.54 -10.48
N LEU A 220 -16.24 19.27 -9.94
CA LEU A 220 -16.40 20.53 -9.21
C LEU A 220 -15.37 21.55 -9.70
N SER A 221 -15.70 22.84 -9.61
CA SER A 221 -14.68 23.89 -9.86
C SER A 221 -13.64 23.90 -8.73
N PRO A 222 -12.36 24.22 -9.02
CA PRO A 222 -11.29 24.28 -8.00
C PRO A 222 -11.66 25.17 -6.80
N TYR A 223 -12.25 26.33 -7.05
CA TYR A 223 -12.73 27.23 -6.00
C TYR A 223 -13.77 26.60 -5.08
N TYR A 224 -14.77 25.92 -5.66
CA TYR A 224 -15.83 25.28 -4.89
C TYR A 224 -15.30 24.06 -4.12
N PHE A 225 -14.47 23.23 -4.76
CA PHE A 225 -13.82 22.09 -4.11
C PHE A 225 -12.93 22.54 -2.94
N SER A 226 -12.14 23.59 -3.09
CA SER A 226 -11.29 24.15 -2.02
C SER A 226 -12.11 24.55 -0.78
N LYS A 227 -13.23 25.26 -0.98
CA LYS A 227 -14.16 25.62 0.11
C LYS A 227 -14.81 24.39 0.75
N LEU A 228 -15.29 23.44 -0.07
CA LEU A 228 -15.93 22.22 0.40
C LEU A 228 -14.95 21.34 1.20
N PHE A 229 -13.74 21.14 0.70
CA PHE A 229 -12.70 20.36 1.34
C PHE A 229 -12.31 20.96 2.69
N LYS A 230 -12.07 22.28 2.77
CA LYS A 230 -11.78 22.95 4.04
C LYS A 230 -12.93 22.84 5.05
N LYS A 231 -14.20 22.86 4.59
CA LYS A 231 -15.37 22.63 5.45
C LYS A 231 -15.39 21.22 6.04
N TYR A 232 -15.03 20.20 5.27
CA TYR A 232 -15.04 18.80 5.71
C TYR A 232 -13.82 18.40 6.55
N GLN A 233 -12.63 18.86 6.18
CA GLN A 233 -11.36 18.46 6.79
C GLN A 233 -10.82 19.47 7.81
N GLY A 234 -11.48 20.62 7.99
CA GLY A 234 -11.04 21.74 8.85
C GLY A 234 -9.85 22.54 8.32
N ILE A 235 -8.99 21.91 7.50
CA ILE A 235 -7.78 22.50 6.92
C ILE A 235 -7.84 22.54 5.39
N GLY A 236 -7.04 23.43 4.78
CA GLY A 236 -6.95 23.55 3.32
C GLY A 236 -6.31 22.31 2.67
N PHE A 237 -6.71 22.03 1.43
CA PHE A 237 -6.27 20.86 0.64
C PHE A 237 -4.74 20.61 0.68
N ASN A 238 -3.92 21.58 0.28
CA ASN A 238 -2.46 21.44 0.26
C ASN A 238 -1.87 21.17 1.66
N ALA A 239 -2.45 21.76 2.71
CA ALA A 239 -2.02 21.50 4.09
C ALA A 239 -2.40 20.08 4.56
N TRP A 240 -3.54 19.57 4.10
CA TRP A 240 -3.99 18.20 4.38
C TRP A 240 -3.12 17.15 3.66
N VAL A 241 -2.87 17.34 2.36
CA VAL A 241 -2.00 16.45 1.56
C VAL A 241 -0.60 16.41 2.16
N ASN A 242 0.00 17.57 2.48
CA ASN A 242 1.29 17.62 3.17
C ASN A 242 1.24 16.95 4.54
N ARG A 243 0.15 17.09 5.32
CA ARG A 243 0.01 16.40 6.61
C ARG A 243 0.02 14.88 6.45
N GLN A 244 -0.72 14.31 5.49
CA GLN A 244 -0.71 12.86 5.26
C GLN A 244 0.66 12.37 4.79
N ARG A 245 1.29 13.11 3.87
CA ARG A 245 2.67 12.84 3.45
C ARG A 245 3.65 12.87 4.63
N MET A 246 3.50 13.77 5.59
CA MET A 246 4.37 13.81 6.78
C MET A 246 4.10 12.65 7.76
N VAL A 247 2.84 12.25 7.97
CA VAL A 247 2.51 11.04 8.76
C VAL A 247 3.18 9.82 8.14
N SER A 248 3.04 9.65 6.82
CA SER A 248 3.68 8.57 6.08
C SER A 248 5.20 8.67 6.04
N ALA A 249 5.78 9.88 6.00
CA ALA A 249 7.22 10.08 6.06
C ALA A 249 7.79 9.58 7.38
N ARG A 250 7.11 9.90 8.49
CA ARG A 250 7.47 9.44 9.83
C ARG A 250 7.52 7.91 9.88
N GLU A 251 6.48 7.24 9.39
CA GLU A 251 6.40 5.78 9.35
C GLU A 251 7.53 5.15 8.52
N LEU A 252 7.77 5.63 7.30
CA LEU A 252 8.86 5.13 6.45
C LEU A 252 10.24 5.35 7.09
N LEU A 253 10.44 6.45 7.82
CA LEU A 253 11.68 6.70 8.56
C LEU A 253 11.86 5.75 9.75
N CYS A 254 10.79 5.34 10.42
CA CYS A 254 10.80 4.37 11.53
C CYS A 254 11.06 2.92 11.09
N HIS A 255 10.71 2.59 9.84
CA HIS A 255 10.43 1.21 9.47
C HIS A 255 11.20 0.71 8.25
N SER A 256 11.67 1.58 7.34
CA SER A 256 12.53 1.17 6.23
C SER A 256 13.87 1.91 6.20
N ASP A 257 14.89 1.24 5.65
CA ASP A 257 16.24 1.78 5.46
C ASP A 257 16.37 2.70 4.23
N TRP A 258 15.25 3.06 3.61
CA TRP A 258 15.22 3.90 2.42
C TRP A 258 15.92 5.23 2.63
N SER A 259 16.67 5.68 1.62
CA SER A 259 17.31 7.01 1.68
C SER A 259 16.27 8.12 1.85
N ILE A 260 16.67 9.22 2.49
CA ILE A 260 15.80 10.40 2.68
C ILE A 260 15.26 10.92 1.33
N ALA A 261 16.08 10.84 0.26
CA ALA A 261 15.68 11.20 -1.09
C ALA A 261 14.67 10.20 -1.70
N SER A 262 14.80 8.90 -1.43
CA SER A 262 13.86 7.87 -1.85
C SER A 262 12.49 8.05 -1.18
N ILE A 263 12.48 8.35 0.13
CA ILE A 263 11.26 8.65 0.89
C ILE A 263 10.59 9.92 0.35
N ALA A 264 11.35 11.02 0.16
CA ALA A 264 10.82 12.26 -0.41
C ALA A 264 10.14 12.03 -1.77
N ARG A 265 10.82 11.33 -2.70
CA ARG A 265 10.31 11.04 -4.04
C ARG A 265 9.01 10.23 -4.02
N ASN A 266 8.95 9.17 -3.22
CA ASN A 266 7.77 8.30 -3.13
C ASN A 266 6.57 8.95 -2.40
N LEU A 267 6.79 10.08 -1.75
CA LEU A 267 5.74 10.89 -1.13
C LEU A 267 5.37 12.11 -1.99
N GLY A 268 5.67 12.08 -3.30
CA GLY A 268 5.34 13.15 -4.23
C GLY A 268 6.07 14.47 -3.99
N PHE A 269 7.26 14.44 -3.38
CA PHE A 269 8.15 15.62 -3.32
C PHE A 269 9.17 15.56 -4.45
N SER A 270 9.08 16.51 -5.37
CA SER A 270 10.06 16.71 -6.45
C SER A 270 11.45 17.08 -5.92
N GLN A 271 11.54 17.75 -4.75
CA GLN A 271 12.79 18.21 -4.16
C GLN A 271 12.96 17.75 -2.71
N THR A 272 13.99 16.95 -2.45
CA THR A 272 14.36 16.44 -1.10
C THR A 272 14.60 17.56 -0.09
N SER A 273 15.14 18.70 -0.53
CA SER A 273 15.36 19.88 0.33
C SER A 273 14.05 20.48 0.85
N TYR A 274 13.01 20.51 0.02
CA TYR A 274 11.67 20.97 0.42
C TYR A 274 11.00 19.96 1.35
N PHE A 275 11.10 18.65 1.06
CA PHE A 275 10.67 17.59 1.98
C PHE A 275 11.30 17.76 3.38
N CYS A 276 12.63 17.89 3.47
CA CYS A 276 13.33 18.08 4.74
C CYS A 276 12.87 19.35 5.49
N LYS A 277 12.56 20.43 4.77
CA LYS A 277 12.01 21.66 5.35
C LYS A 277 10.62 21.43 5.97
N VAL A 278 9.70 20.80 5.22
CA VAL A 278 8.33 20.52 5.69
C VAL A 278 8.33 19.53 6.85
N PHE A 279 9.18 18.50 6.80
CA PHE A 279 9.34 17.53 7.89
C PHE A 279 9.84 18.21 9.16
N ARG A 280 10.87 19.06 9.08
CA ARG A 280 11.38 19.83 10.23
C ARG A 280 10.36 20.81 10.78
N GLN A 281 9.54 21.44 9.94
CA GLN A 281 8.44 22.29 10.41
C GLN A 281 7.34 21.50 11.14
N THR A 282 7.14 20.22 10.77
CA THR A 282 6.09 19.36 11.32
C THR A 282 6.53 18.67 12.62
N TYR A 283 7.76 18.15 12.68
CA TYR A 283 8.27 17.32 13.78
C TYR A 283 9.42 17.97 14.58
N GLN A 284 9.78 19.22 14.28
CA GLN A 284 10.87 20.01 14.92
C GLN A 284 12.30 19.45 14.77
N VAL A 285 12.46 18.24 14.22
CA VAL A 285 13.75 17.58 13.92
C VAL A 285 13.93 17.31 12.43
N THR A 286 15.15 17.06 11.96
CA THR A 286 15.39 16.65 10.56
C THR A 286 14.99 15.17 10.37
N PRO A 287 14.64 14.75 9.13
CA PRO A 287 14.36 13.33 8.84
C PRO A 287 15.47 12.37 9.28
N GLN A 288 16.74 12.77 9.11
CA GLN A 288 17.90 11.96 9.49
C GLN A 288 18.06 11.86 11.01
N ALA A 289 17.94 12.98 11.74
CA ALA A 289 17.98 12.96 13.21
C ALA A 289 16.81 12.15 13.80
N TYR A 290 15.62 12.24 13.19
CA TYR A 290 14.46 11.45 13.59
C TYR A 290 14.71 9.93 13.47
N ARG A 291 15.31 9.48 12.36
CA ARG A 291 15.71 8.07 12.20
C ARG A 291 16.79 7.65 13.21
N GLN A 292 17.80 8.48 13.44
CA GLN A 292 18.86 8.20 14.43
C GLN A 292 18.29 7.98 15.83
N GLN A 293 17.42 8.89 16.29
CA GLN A 293 16.73 8.78 17.57
C GLN A 293 15.91 7.48 17.72
N ILE A 294 15.31 6.97 16.64
CA ILE A 294 14.58 5.71 16.67
C ILE A 294 15.53 4.53 16.78
N ASN A 295 16.61 4.53 16.02
CA ASN A 295 17.60 3.45 16.05
C ASN A 295 18.28 3.34 17.43
N GLU A 296 18.64 4.49 18.02
CA GLU A 296 19.20 4.60 19.38
C GLU A 296 18.23 4.11 20.47
N ASN A 297 16.92 4.43 20.34
CA ASN A 297 15.90 3.94 21.28
C ASN A 297 15.53 2.46 21.07
N SER A 298 15.86 1.89 19.90
CA SER A 298 15.58 0.49 19.54
C SER A 298 16.73 -0.46 19.90
N HIS A 299 17.95 0.07 20.05
CA HIS A 299 19.14 -0.63 20.52
C HIS A 299 19.78 0.20 21.64
N PRO A 300 19.36 0.03 22.92
CA PRO A 300 20.09 0.62 24.03
C PRO A 300 21.54 0.12 23.99
N PRO A 301 22.54 0.98 24.30
CA PRO A 301 23.93 0.56 24.28
C PRO A 301 24.14 -0.58 25.27
N SER A 302 24.71 -1.68 24.79
CA SER A 302 25.14 -2.80 25.62
C SER A 302 26.15 -2.31 26.65
N LEU A 303 25.78 -2.38 27.94
CA LEU A 303 26.68 -2.24 29.08
C LEU A 303 27.39 -3.57 29.37
#